data_AF-A0A8J6RKG1-F1
#
_entry.id   AF-A0A8J6RKG1-F1
#
_cell.length_a   1.000
_cell.length_b   1.000
_cell.length_c   1.000
_cell.angle_alpha   90.00
_cell.angle_beta   90.00
_cell.angle_gamma   90.00
#
_symmetry.space_group_name_H-M   'P 1'
#
loop_
_entity.id
_entity.type
_entity.pdbx_description
1 polymer ?
#
loop_
_entity_poly.entity_id
_entity_poly.type
_entity_poly.pdbx_seq_one_letter_code
_entity_poly.pdbx_strand_id
1 'polypeptide(L)'
;MKLERKAYRDGNLYPEVFNYLRSLPDNVLFHSKYGERHPLSIYNLSVQRIIQAFKAVLDEIDQICTTLFDANGHLSYRLDKLTNLQKELLHSLQSHIDDCYRILKTLHPPDPKIKETFVERWLEKAKHPTYKHFQDAVKDYRNSFALIVNKIKHNGGQLRAIMMYSRGRGVVAQHSKNGIKLFPRDARIVGYFLEGMQPDGCIGPDCDIHPDGKTAISLNRDLRFHFANFYRVGHHLKTAIVKAVRSTHGVDLPYPGITEPVSYGYDIEQIAERISRLPPLFFENEFSKATPNVTYYRSNRGAEVILEFPGYRQMTWYGDVTVYAEIQLDSVSPQYRVPYMNK
;
A
#
# COMPACT_ATOMS: atom_id res chain seq x y z
N MET A 1 -1.27 -14.87 -9.19
CA MET A 1 -2.50 -14.92 -8.35
C MET A 1 -3.49 -13.90 -8.86
N LYS A 2 -4.78 -14.25 -8.93
CA LYS A 2 -5.88 -13.36 -9.27
C LYS A 2 -6.86 -13.32 -8.10
N LEU A 3 -7.16 -12.13 -7.59
CA LEU A 3 -8.17 -11.90 -6.56
C LEU A 3 -9.31 -11.08 -7.16
N GLU A 4 -10.54 -11.38 -6.76
CA GLU A 4 -11.73 -10.72 -7.26
C GLU A 4 -12.74 -10.52 -6.14
N ARG A 5 -13.32 -9.32 -6.06
CA ARG A 5 -14.46 -9.01 -5.19
C ARG A 5 -15.58 -8.40 -6.01
N LYS A 6 -16.81 -8.87 -5.79
CA LYS A 6 -18.01 -8.51 -6.56
C LYS A 6 -19.12 -8.15 -5.59
N ALA A 7 -19.63 -6.92 -5.66
CA ALA A 7 -20.63 -6.45 -4.72
C ALA A 7 -21.89 -7.35 -4.68
N TYR A 8 -22.38 -7.84 -5.82
CA TYR A 8 -23.55 -8.74 -5.85
C TYR A 8 -23.29 -10.15 -5.34
N ARG A 9 -22.03 -10.62 -5.34
CA ARG A 9 -21.67 -11.95 -4.82
C ARG A 9 -21.34 -11.89 -3.34
N ASP A 10 -20.64 -10.84 -2.96
CA ASP A 10 -19.96 -10.74 -1.67
C ASP A 10 -20.59 -9.69 -0.73
N GLY A 11 -21.49 -8.85 -1.21
CA GLY A 11 -22.11 -7.73 -0.49
C GLY A 11 -21.23 -6.48 -0.33
N ASN A 12 -19.95 -6.56 -0.68
CA ASN A 12 -18.98 -5.47 -0.56
C ASN A 12 -17.75 -5.72 -1.44
N LEU A 13 -16.88 -4.69 -1.54
CA LEU A 13 -15.57 -4.81 -2.20
C LEU A 13 -14.40 -4.92 -1.22
N TYR A 14 -14.60 -5.05 0.09
CA TYR A 14 -13.50 -5.27 1.04
C TYR A 14 -12.82 -6.62 0.79
N PRO A 15 -11.58 -6.82 1.29
CA PRO A 15 -10.93 -8.13 1.22
C PRO A 15 -11.82 -9.21 1.85
N GLU A 16 -11.76 -10.42 1.28
CA GLU A 16 -12.68 -11.53 1.63
C GLU A 16 -12.75 -11.87 3.12
N VAL A 17 -11.67 -11.60 3.87
CA VAL A 17 -11.60 -11.83 5.31
C VAL A 17 -12.66 -11.04 6.08
N PHE A 18 -13.11 -9.90 5.57
CA PHE A 18 -14.18 -9.11 6.19
C PHE A 18 -15.44 -9.94 6.42
N ASN A 19 -15.91 -10.67 5.40
CA ASN A 19 -17.12 -11.48 5.52
C ASN A 19 -16.92 -12.62 6.53
N TYR A 20 -15.75 -13.26 6.53
CA TYR A 20 -15.42 -14.34 7.47
C TYR A 20 -15.35 -13.85 8.91
N LEU A 21 -14.75 -12.69 9.16
CA LEU A 21 -14.67 -12.09 10.49
C LEU A 21 -16.05 -11.74 11.05
N ARG A 22 -16.99 -11.37 10.19
CA ARG A 22 -18.38 -11.09 10.59
C ARG A 22 -19.17 -12.37 10.90
N SER A 23 -18.83 -13.49 10.25
CA SER A 23 -19.51 -14.76 10.46
C SER A 23 -18.83 -15.65 11.52
N LEU A 24 -17.85 -15.13 12.28
CA LEU A 24 -17.19 -15.90 13.32
C LEU A 24 -18.18 -16.18 14.47
N PRO A 25 -18.32 -17.44 14.91
CA PRO A 25 -19.19 -17.76 16.04
C PRO A 25 -18.50 -17.38 17.37
N ASP A 26 -19.27 -16.92 18.35
CA ASP A 26 -18.72 -16.41 19.61
C ASP A 26 -17.88 -17.44 20.39
N ASN A 27 -18.20 -18.72 20.24
CA ASN A 27 -17.50 -19.81 20.93
C ASN A 27 -16.05 -20.03 20.49
N VAL A 28 -15.63 -19.48 19.34
CA VAL A 28 -14.23 -19.56 18.87
C VAL A 28 -13.39 -18.33 19.23
N LEU A 29 -14.00 -17.37 19.94
CA LEU A 29 -13.41 -16.07 20.24
C LEU A 29 -12.92 -15.98 21.68
N PHE A 30 -11.70 -15.46 21.85
CA PHE A 30 -11.09 -15.21 23.16
C PHE A 30 -10.69 -13.74 23.36
N HIS A 31 -11.15 -12.83 22.51
CA HIS A 31 -10.74 -11.43 22.54
C HIS A 31 -10.93 -10.77 23.93
N SER A 32 -12.05 -11.05 24.61
CA SER A 32 -12.36 -10.54 25.95
C SER A 32 -11.35 -11.01 27.00
N LYS A 33 -10.88 -12.26 26.89
CA LYS A 33 -9.86 -12.82 27.80
C LYS A 33 -8.49 -12.18 27.61
N TYR A 34 -8.21 -11.64 26.43
CA TYR A 34 -6.98 -10.89 26.15
C TYR A 34 -7.10 -9.39 26.41
N GLY A 35 -8.29 -8.89 26.79
CA GLY A 35 -8.54 -7.45 26.87
C GLY A 35 -8.49 -6.76 25.50
N GLU A 36 -8.71 -7.51 24.43
CA GLU A 36 -8.67 -7.03 23.04
C GLU A 36 -10.10 -6.80 22.51
N ARG A 37 -10.20 -5.94 21.48
CA ARG A 37 -11.45 -5.74 20.74
C ARG A 37 -11.83 -7.02 19.98
N HIS A 38 -13.12 -7.15 19.66
CA HIS A 38 -13.60 -8.21 18.78
C HIS A 38 -12.80 -8.22 17.45
N PRO A 39 -12.47 -9.39 16.86
CA PRO A 39 -11.62 -9.47 15.67
C PRO A 39 -12.10 -8.63 14.50
N LEU A 40 -13.41 -8.62 14.23
CA LEU A 40 -14.02 -7.75 13.22
C LEU A 40 -13.80 -6.25 13.52
N SER A 41 -13.84 -5.85 14.80
CA SER A 41 -13.62 -4.47 15.20
C SER A 41 -12.16 -4.04 15.01
N ILE A 42 -11.20 -4.92 15.37
CA ILE A 42 -9.77 -4.71 15.06
C ILE A 42 -9.58 -4.51 13.56
N TYR A 43 -10.14 -5.42 12.75
CA TYR A 43 -10.04 -5.36 11.30
C TYR A 43 -10.65 -4.08 10.73
N ASN A 44 -11.89 -3.74 11.11
CA ASN A 44 -12.59 -2.56 10.61
C ASN A 44 -11.82 -1.27 10.86
N LEU A 45 -11.28 -1.09 12.06
CA LEU A 45 -10.49 0.11 12.39
C LEU A 45 -9.21 0.19 11.57
N SER A 46 -8.51 -0.94 11.41
CA SER A 46 -7.28 -1.00 10.62
C SER A 46 -7.55 -0.71 9.12
N VAL A 47 -8.65 -1.23 8.57
CA VAL A 47 -9.08 -0.99 7.19
C VAL A 47 -9.50 0.45 7.01
N GLN A 48 -10.32 1.01 7.91
CA GLN A 48 -10.77 2.39 7.83
C GLN A 48 -9.58 3.35 7.76
N ARG A 49 -8.55 3.13 8.59
CA ARG A 49 -7.32 3.92 8.58
C ARG A 49 -6.58 3.82 7.24
N ILE A 50 -6.45 2.61 6.68
CA ILE A 50 -5.86 2.40 5.35
C ILE A 50 -6.64 3.16 4.26
N ILE A 51 -7.96 3.03 4.25
CA ILE A 51 -8.81 3.66 3.23
C ILE A 51 -8.73 5.18 3.31
N GLN A 52 -8.75 5.75 4.52
CA GLN A 52 -8.55 7.19 4.73
C GLN A 52 -7.17 7.65 4.24
N ALA A 53 -6.11 6.89 4.54
CA ALA A 53 -4.76 7.22 4.09
C ALA A 53 -4.62 7.14 2.56
N PHE A 54 -5.17 6.10 1.91
CA PHE A 54 -5.24 6.03 0.45
C PHE A 54 -5.98 7.21 -0.15
N LYS A 55 -7.15 7.54 0.41
CA LYS A 55 -7.97 8.66 -0.05
C LYS A 55 -7.16 9.95 0.00
N ALA A 56 -6.50 10.22 1.12
CA ALA A 56 -5.73 11.44 1.29
C ALA A 56 -4.57 11.55 0.29
N VAL A 57 -3.81 10.46 0.07
CA VAL A 57 -2.72 10.46 -0.92
C VAL A 57 -3.25 10.66 -2.33
N LEU A 58 -4.35 10.00 -2.71
CA LEU A 58 -4.95 10.17 -4.03
C LEU A 58 -5.51 11.59 -4.22
N ASP A 59 -6.16 12.16 -3.19
CA ASP A 59 -6.68 13.54 -3.23
C ASP A 59 -5.53 14.54 -3.46
N GLU A 60 -4.39 14.30 -2.81
CA GLU A 60 -3.18 15.09 -2.99
C GLU A 60 -2.59 14.94 -4.40
N ILE A 61 -2.53 13.72 -4.93
CA ILE A 61 -2.06 13.48 -6.31
C ILE A 61 -2.95 14.20 -7.31
N ASP A 62 -4.28 14.14 -7.15
CA ASP A 62 -5.22 14.81 -8.05
C ASP A 62 -5.04 16.35 -7.99
N GLN A 63 -4.81 16.92 -6.81
CA GLN A 63 -4.45 18.33 -6.65
C GLN A 63 -3.14 18.64 -7.39
N ILE A 64 -2.07 17.89 -7.13
CA ILE A 64 -0.78 18.07 -7.80
C ILE A 64 -0.91 17.94 -9.32
N CYS A 65 -1.72 17.01 -9.83
CA CYS A 65 -1.87 16.80 -11.28
C CYS A 65 -2.69 17.91 -11.96
N THR A 66 -3.56 18.61 -11.22
CA THR A 66 -4.45 19.65 -11.76
C THR A 66 -3.91 21.08 -11.57
N THR A 67 -2.93 21.28 -10.68
CA THR A 67 -2.26 22.57 -10.47
C THR A 67 -1.63 23.10 -11.75
N LEU A 68 -1.82 24.38 -12.06
CA LEU A 68 -1.19 25.03 -13.21
C LEU A 68 0.27 25.44 -12.94
N PHE A 69 1.08 25.44 -13.98
CA PHE A 69 2.38 26.10 -13.95
C PHE A 69 2.20 27.62 -14.12
N ASP A 70 2.99 28.41 -13.42
CA ASP A 70 3.03 29.86 -13.61
C ASP A 70 3.70 30.24 -14.95
N ALA A 71 3.74 31.53 -15.27
CA ALA A 71 4.35 32.03 -16.51
C ALA A 71 5.86 31.71 -16.63
N ASN A 72 6.53 31.39 -15.51
CA ASN A 72 7.94 30.99 -15.46
C ASN A 72 8.11 29.46 -15.49
N GLY A 73 7.01 28.70 -15.60
CA GLY A 73 7.00 27.24 -15.59
C GLY A 73 7.17 26.63 -14.19
N HIS A 74 7.02 27.40 -13.11
CA HIS A 74 7.05 26.88 -11.76
C HIS A 74 5.68 26.35 -11.34
N LEU A 75 5.69 25.24 -10.60
CA LEU A 75 4.47 24.67 -10.03
C LEU A 75 3.96 25.61 -8.94
N SER A 76 2.73 26.13 -9.07
CA SER A 76 2.10 26.94 -8.02
C SER A 76 1.50 26.06 -6.92
N TYR A 77 2.28 25.11 -6.42
CA TYR A 77 1.86 24.16 -5.38
C TYR A 77 3.06 23.55 -4.67
N ARG A 78 2.94 23.43 -3.35
CA ARG A 78 3.96 22.86 -2.47
C ARG A 78 3.72 21.36 -2.26
N LEU A 79 4.77 20.56 -2.37
CA LEU A 79 4.66 19.09 -2.29
C LEU A 79 4.83 18.54 -0.86
N ASP A 80 5.06 19.39 0.14
CA ASP A 80 5.36 18.96 1.51
C ASP A 80 4.27 18.08 2.14
N LYS A 81 3.00 18.40 1.89
CA LYS A 81 1.84 17.64 2.40
C LYS A 81 1.85 16.18 1.96
N LEU A 82 2.22 15.91 0.70
CA LEU A 82 2.26 14.54 0.15
C LEU A 82 3.14 13.61 0.98
N THR A 83 4.27 14.09 1.48
CA THR A 83 5.23 13.28 2.22
C THR A 83 4.64 12.77 3.54
N ASN A 84 3.88 13.61 4.25
CA ASN A 84 3.21 13.23 5.50
C ASN A 84 2.07 12.24 5.25
N LEU A 85 1.30 12.44 4.17
CA LEU A 85 0.23 11.52 3.78
C LEU A 85 0.77 10.14 3.39
N GLN A 86 1.89 10.10 2.66
CA GLN A 86 2.54 8.83 2.32
C GLN A 86 3.11 8.12 3.56
N LYS A 87 3.72 8.86 4.51
CA LYS A 87 4.13 8.29 5.80
C LYS A 87 2.96 7.63 6.52
N GLU A 88 1.82 8.32 6.60
CA GLU A 88 0.62 7.80 7.25
C GLU A 88 0.07 6.55 6.55
N LEU A 89 0.10 6.49 5.22
CA LEU A 89 -0.27 5.28 4.47
C LEU A 89 0.64 4.10 4.82
N LEU A 90 1.97 4.29 4.77
CA LEU A 90 2.94 3.22 5.09
C LEU A 90 2.81 2.74 6.54
N HIS A 91 2.60 3.65 7.50
CA HIS A 91 2.34 3.29 8.89
C HIS A 91 1.02 2.53 9.05
N SER A 92 -0.05 2.97 8.38
CA SER A 92 -1.34 2.29 8.41
C SER A 92 -1.26 0.86 7.87
N LEU A 93 -0.51 0.65 6.79
CA LEU A 93 -0.26 -0.67 6.22
C LEU A 93 0.57 -1.56 7.16
N GLN A 94 1.60 -1.00 7.82
CA GLN A 94 2.38 -1.73 8.82
C GLN A 94 1.49 -2.16 9.99
N SER A 95 0.73 -1.22 10.56
CA SER A 95 -0.17 -1.48 11.69
C SER A 95 -1.25 -2.50 11.33
N HIS A 96 -1.77 -2.49 10.11
CA HIS A 96 -2.75 -3.49 9.67
C HIS A 96 -2.19 -4.91 9.67
N ILE A 97 -0.94 -5.12 9.27
CA ILE A 97 -0.30 -6.44 9.35
C ILE A 97 -0.15 -6.85 10.83
N ASP A 98 0.23 -5.92 11.70
CA ASP A 98 0.32 -6.17 13.15
C ASP A 98 -1.05 -6.52 13.75
N ASP A 99 -2.11 -5.84 13.31
CA ASP A 99 -3.50 -6.11 13.67
C ASP A 99 -3.99 -7.48 13.17
N CYS A 100 -3.51 -7.95 12.01
CA CYS A 100 -3.76 -9.31 11.54
C CYS A 100 -3.21 -10.36 12.52
N TYR A 101 -2.03 -10.14 13.10
CA TYR A 101 -1.49 -11.02 14.14
C TYR A 101 -2.32 -10.95 15.43
N ARG A 102 -2.82 -9.76 15.82
CA ARG A 102 -3.73 -9.61 16.97
C ARG A 102 -5.01 -10.41 16.76
N ILE A 103 -5.59 -10.35 15.56
CA ILE A 103 -6.76 -11.16 15.18
C ILE A 103 -6.47 -12.65 15.37
N LEU A 104 -5.34 -13.17 14.86
CA LEU A 104 -4.99 -14.59 15.07
C LEU A 104 -4.86 -14.94 16.57
N LYS A 105 -4.24 -14.07 17.37
CA LYS A 105 -4.13 -14.27 18.83
C LYS A 105 -5.51 -14.41 19.48
N THR A 106 -6.48 -13.58 19.10
CA THR A 106 -7.84 -13.63 19.66
C THR A 106 -8.65 -14.89 19.30
N LEU A 107 -8.18 -15.72 18.36
CA LEU A 107 -8.81 -16.99 17.99
C LEU A 107 -8.19 -18.20 18.70
N HIS A 108 -7.15 -17.98 19.51
CA HIS A 108 -6.43 -19.01 20.23
C HIS A 108 -6.73 -18.95 21.73
N PRO A 109 -6.87 -20.09 22.43
CA PRO A 109 -7.04 -20.09 23.87
C PRO A 109 -5.86 -19.40 24.59
N PRO A 110 -6.11 -18.58 25.62
CA PRO A 110 -5.06 -18.04 26.46
C PRO A 110 -4.24 -19.14 27.14
N ASP A 111 -2.92 -19.00 27.11
CA ASP A 111 -2.00 -19.80 27.91
C ASP A 111 -1.35 -18.90 28.98
N PRO A 112 -1.68 -19.09 30.27
CA PRO A 112 -1.15 -18.27 31.36
C PRO A 112 0.36 -18.41 31.55
N LYS A 113 1.00 -19.43 30.96
CA LYS A 113 2.47 -19.63 31.02
C LYS A 113 3.21 -18.70 30.07
N ILE A 114 2.55 -18.13 29.06
CA ILE A 114 3.18 -17.30 28.04
C ILE A 114 3.09 -15.83 28.43
N LYS A 115 4.21 -15.27 28.89
CA LYS A 115 4.34 -13.86 29.29
C LYS A 115 5.03 -13.01 28.21
N GLU A 116 4.51 -13.02 26.99
CA GLU A 116 5.05 -12.23 25.86
C GLU A 116 4.19 -11.00 25.56
N THR A 117 4.84 -9.83 25.51
CA THR A 117 4.19 -8.57 25.15
C THR A 117 3.99 -8.45 23.64
N PHE A 118 4.96 -8.94 22.86
CA PHE A 118 4.90 -8.89 21.40
C PHE A 118 4.04 -10.02 20.85
N VAL A 119 2.98 -9.67 20.11
CA VAL A 119 1.97 -10.63 19.62
C VAL A 119 2.58 -11.72 18.75
N GLU A 120 3.54 -11.39 17.87
CA GLU A 120 4.22 -12.38 17.03
C GLU A 120 4.98 -13.43 17.87
N ARG A 121 5.74 -12.99 18.89
CA ARG A 121 6.44 -13.89 19.82
C ARG A 121 5.47 -14.71 20.66
N TRP A 122 4.34 -14.11 21.05
CA TRP A 122 3.28 -14.81 21.75
C TRP A 122 2.71 -15.94 20.89
N LEU A 123 2.36 -15.65 19.63
CA LEU A 123 1.83 -16.63 18.67
C LEU A 123 2.81 -17.79 18.43
N GLU A 124 4.10 -17.47 18.33
CA GLU A 124 5.16 -18.46 18.19
C GLU A 124 5.24 -19.39 19.40
N LYS A 125 5.30 -18.84 20.62
CA LYS A 125 5.34 -19.62 21.87
C LYS A 125 4.06 -20.43 22.10
N ALA A 126 2.91 -19.89 21.71
CA ALA A 126 1.62 -20.57 21.75
C ALA A 126 1.51 -21.68 20.71
N LYS A 127 2.52 -21.83 19.83
CA LYS A 127 2.51 -22.77 18.70
C LYS A 127 1.24 -22.63 17.87
N HIS A 128 0.82 -21.39 17.63
CA HIS A 128 -0.39 -21.10 16.89
C HIS A 128 -0.35 -21.80 15.52
N PRO A 129 -1.37 -22.60 15.17
CA PRO A 129 -1.30 -23.57 14.06
C PRO A 129 -1.03 -22.92 12.69
N THR A 130 -1.34 -21.63 12.54
CA THR A 130 -1.23 -20.91 11.26
C THR A 130 -0.25 -19.75 11.28
N TYR A 131 0.44 -19.49 12.41
CA TYR A 131 1.32 -18.32 12.56
C TYR A 131 2.44 -18.29 11.52
N LYS A 132 3.25 -19.35 11.45
CA LYS A 132 4.39 -19.42 10.51
C LYS A 132 3.94 -19.26 9.06
N HIS A 133 2.90 -20.00 8.67
CA HIS A 133 2.35 -19.91 7.31
C HIS A 133 1.84 -18.50 6.98
N PHE A 134 1.15 -17.83 7.91
CA PHE A 134 0.70 -16.46 7.67
C PHE A 134 1.89 -15.49 7.60
N GLN A 135 2.83 -15.59 8.54
CA GLN A 135 4.03 -14.77 8.57
C GLN A 135 4.82 -14.88 7.28
N ASP A 136 5.10 -16.09 6.81
CA ASP A 136 5.84 -16.33 5.56
C ASP A 136 5.08 -15.76 4.36
N ALA A 137 3.75 -15.90 4.32
CA ALA A 137 2.93 -15.41 3.22
C ALA A 137 2.88 -13.87 3.09
N VAL A 138 3.07 -13.13 4.19
CA VAL A 138 3.06 -11.66 4.20
C VAL A 138 4.45 -11.04 4.30
N LYS A 139 5.49 -11.85 4.53
CA LYS A 139 6.87 -11.42 4.80
C LYS A 139 7.41 -10.51 3.69
N ASP A 140 7.33 -10.94 2.44
CA ASP A 140 7.89 -10.18 1.31
C ASP A 140 7.22 -8.80 1.18
N TYR A 141 5.90 -8.75 1.36
CA TYR A 141 5.18 -7.49 1.34
C TYR A 141 5.56 -6.60 2.52
N ARG A 142 5.58 -7.12 3.76
CA ARG A 142 6.01 -6.36 4.94
C ARG A 142 7.41 -5.79 4.73
N ASN A 143 8.34 -6.60 4.25
CA ASN A 143 9.73 -6.21 4.04
C ASN A 143 9.89 -5.13 2.95
N SER A 144 9.01 -5.09 1.95
CA SER A 144 9.10 -4.13 0.85
C SER A 144 9.00 -2.65 1.29
N PHE A 145 8.39 -2.37 2.44
CA PHE A 145 8.27 -1.01 2.98
C PHE A 145 8.68 -0.88 4.46
N ALA A 146 8.88 -1.98 5.18
CA ALA A 146 9.29 -1.94 6.60
C ALA A 146 10.62 -1.20 6.80
N LEU A 147 11.58 -1.33 5.87
CA LEU A 147 12.86 -0.63 5.96
C LEU A 147 12.67 0.89 5.90
N ILE A 148 11.79 1.38 5.01
CA ILE A 148 11.43 2.80 4.91
C ILE A 148 10.83 3.27 6.23
N VAL A 149 9.83 2.55 6.74
CA VAL A 149 9.14 2.91 7.99
C VAL A 149 10.08 2.91 9.19
N ASN A 150 10.99 1.93 9.28
CA ASN A 150 11.95 1.85 10.38
C ASN A 150 12.95 3.00 10.34
N LYS A 151 13.46 3.38 9.16
CA LYS A 151 14.36 4.53 9.02
C LYS A 151 13.68 5.85 9.36
N ILE A 152 12.41 6.02 9.01
CA ILE A 152 11.62 7.19 9.43
C ILE A 152 11.51 7.25 10.96
N LYS A 153 11.22 6.11 11.62
CA LYS A 153 11.02 6.04 13.08
C LYS A 153 12.31 6.18 13.90
N HIS A 154 13.42 5.62 13.43
CA HIS A 154 14.61 5.41 14.26
C HIS A 154 15.86 6.14 13.78
N ASN A 155 15.90 6.56 12.51
CA ASN A 155 17.11 7.13 11.90
C ASN A 155 16.90 8.59 11.46
N GLY A 156 15.79 9.23 11.86
CA GLY A 156 15.45 10.60 11.44
C GLY A 156 15.13 10.72 9.95
N GLY A 157 14.87 9.60 9.25
CA GLY A 157 14.66 9.58 7.81
C GLY A 157 13.44 10.42 7.39
N GLN A 158 13.62 11.27 6.39
CA GLN A 158 12.56 12.13 5.86
C GLN A 158 12.13 11.67 4.48
N LEU A 159 10.83 11.61 4.23
CA LEU A 159 10.34 11.47 2.87
C LEU A 159 10.42 12.83 2.18
N ARG A 160 10.88 12.83 0.94
CA ARG A 160 10.89 14.00 0.05
C ARG A 160 10.04 13.70 -1.17
N ALA A 161 9.20 14.65 -1.53
CA ALA A 161 8.38 14.54 -2.73
C ALA A 161 9.20 14.88 -3.97
N ILE A 162 8.91 14.20 -5.07
CA ILE A 162 9.52 14.42 -6.37
C ILE A 162 8.45 14.29 -7.44
N MET A 163 8.55 15.11 -8.47
CA MET A 163 7.68 15.11 -9.63
C MET A 163 8.52 15.14 -10.89
N MET A 164 8.20 14.26 -11.84
CA MET A 164 8.67 14.39 -13.22
C MET A 164 7.52 14.82 -14.11
N TYR A 165 7.76 15.69 -15.06
CA TYR A 165 6.74 16.11 -16.03
C TYR A 165 7.37 16.49 -17.36
N SER A 166 6.60 16.38 -18.45
CA SER A 166 7.06 16.81 -19.78
C SER A 166 6.53 18.19 -20.13
N ARG A 167 7.44 19.12 -20.40
CA ARG A 167 7.15 20.49 -20.89
C ARG A 167 6.98 20.58 -22.41
N GLY A 168 7.18 19.48 -23.14
CA GLY A 168 7.40 19.47 -24.59
C GLY A 168 6.32 18.76 -25.40
N ARG A 169 6.75 17.90 -26.35
CA ARG A 169 5.87 17.16 -27.27
C ARG A 169 5.00 16.07 -26.59
N GLY A 170 5.03 16.00 -25.26
CA GLY A 170 4.40 14.95 -24.46
C GLY A 170 5.34 13.77 -24.22
N VAL A 171 4.93 12.89 -23.32
CA VAL A 171 5.65 11.65 -23.00
C VAL A 171 5.13 10.54 -23.91
N VAL A 172 6.02 9.88 -24.65
CA VAL A 172 5.67 8.70 -25.45
C VAL A 172 5.92 7.47 -24.60
N ALA A 173 4.88 6.72 -24.27
CA ALA A 173 5.01 5.48 -23.53
C ALA A 173 4.83 4.27 -24.46
N GLN A 174 5.73 3.30 -24.40
CA GLN A 174 5.65 2.09 -25.21
C GLN A 174 5.20 0.91 -24.37
N HIS A 175 4.06 0.31 -24.70
CA HIS A 175 3.58 -0.91 -24.08
C HIS A 175 4.03 -2.14 -24.88
N SER A 176 4.57 -3.14 -24.19
CA SER A 176 5.02 -4.42 -24.78
C SER A 176 3.92 -5.25 -25.49
N LYS A 177 2.66 -4.82 -25.44
CA LYS A 177 1.48 -5.55 -25.97
C LYS A 177 0.49 -4.64 -26.69
N ASN A 178 0.36 -3.38 -26.26
CA ASN A 178 -0.68 -2.45 -26.74
C ASN A 178 -0.11 -1.32 -27.61
N GLY A 179 1.13 -1.46 -28.10
CA GLY A 179 1.76 -0.47 -28.97
C GLY A 179 2.18 0.82 -28.25
N ILE A 180 2.26 1.92 -29.01
CA ILE A 180 2.68 3.23 -28.53
C ILE A 180 1.46 3.98 -27.97
N LYS A 181 1.57 4.49 -26.75
CA LYS A 181 0.60 5.38 -26.10
C LYS A 181 1.20 6.76 -25.94
N LEU A 182 0.52 7.77 -26.49
CA LEU A 182 0.86 9.17 -26.30
C LEU A 182 0.16 9.69 -25.05
N PHE A 183 0.93 10.28 -24.14
CA PHE A 183 0.38 11.01 -23.01
C PHE A 183 0.28 12.51 -23.35
N PRO A 184 -0.69 13.22 -22.75
CA PRO A 184 -0.87 14.65 -23.00
C PRO A 184 0.38 15.43 -22.60
N ARG A 185 0.46 16.67 -23.12
CA ARG A 185 1.41 17.66 -22.59
C ARG A 185 1.11 17.85 -21.10
N ASP A 186 2.16 18.04 -20.30
CA ASP A 186 2.09 18.17 -18.84
C ASP A 186 1.71 16.89 -18.06
N ALA A 187 1.84 15.71 -18.67
CA ALA A 187 1.75 14.45 -17.94
C ALA A 187 2.77 14.43 -16.79
N ARG A 188 2.31 14.09 -15.58
CA ARG A 188 3.12 14.12 -14.35
C ARG A 188 3.28 12.72 -13.76
N ILE A 189 4.48 12.44 -13.28
CA ILE A 189 4.82 11.28 -12.47
C ILE A 189 5.16 11.82 -11.10
N VAL A 190 4.22 11.66 -10.16
CA VAL A 190 4.40 12.06 -8.77
C VAL A 190 4.97 10.88 -7.99
N GLY A 191 5.94 11.15 -7.13
CA GLY A 191 6.62 10.14 -6.35
C GLY A 191 7.29 10.70 -5.11
N TYR A 192 8.07 9.84 -4.47
CA TYR A 192 8.83 10.21 -3.30
C TYR A 192 10.14 9.43 -3.22
N PHE A 193 11.08 9.93 -2.44
CA PHE A 193 12.25 9.18 -2.00
C PHE A 193 12.45 9.37 -0.50
N LEU A 194 13.24 8.47 0.10
CA LEU A 194 13.65 8.58 1.49
C LEU A 194 15.01 9.24 1.49
N GLU A 195 15.15 10.31 2.25
CA GLU A 195 16.40 11.02 2.46
C GLU A 195 17.31 10.24 3.43
N GLY A 196 18.61 10.23 3.12
CA GLY A 196 19.65 9.62 3.93
C GLY A 196 21.04 10.15 3.57
N MET A 197 22.00 9.92 4.46
CA MET A 197 23.39 10.28 4.25
C MET A 197 24.02 9.36 3.18
N GLN A 198 24.64 9.95 2.16
CA GLN A 198 25.38 9.23 1.13
C GLN A 198 26.79 8.86 1.62
N PRO A 199 27.47 7.87 0.99
CA PRO A 199 28.85 7.49 1.34
C PRO A 199 29.88 8.63 1.23
N ASP A 200 29.61 9.63 0.40
CA ASP A 200 30.45 10.82 0.21
C ASP A 200 30.12 11.98 1.17
N GLY A 201 29.20 11.76 2.12
CA GLY A 201 28.78 12.77 3.11
C GLY A 201 27.72 13.76 2.59
N CYS A 202 27.25 13.60 1.34
CA CYS A 202 26.15 14.40 0.80
C CYS A 202 24.79 13.89 1.33
N ILE A 203 23.78 14.75 1.44
CA ILE A 203 22.40 14.32 1.70
C ILE A 203 21.73 13.96 0.38
N GLY A 204 21.02 12.83 0.32
CA GLY A 204 20.32 12.41 -0.89
C GLY A 204 19.42 11.20 -0.67
N PRO A 205 19.04 10.48 -1.73
CA PRO A 205 18.24 9.26 -1.62
C PRO A 205 18.97 8.16 -0.87
N ASP A 206 18.41 7.68 0.23
CA ASP A 206 18.99 6.65 1.09
C ASP A 206 19.37 5.39 0.29
N CYS A 207 20.65 5.01 0.34
CA CYS A 207 21.22 3.94 -0.51
C CYS A 207 20.68 2.54 -0.22
N ASP A 208 20.09 2.31 0.97
CA ASP A 208 19.49 1.00 1.29
C ASP A 208 18.09 0.85 0.67
N ILE A 209 17.44 1.97 0.33
CA ILE A 209 16.11 2.00 -0.30
C ILE A 209 16.20 2.27 -1.80
N HIS A 210 17.09 3.17 -2.19
CA HIS A 210 17.23 3.70 -3.55
C HIS A 210 18.56 3.22 -4.11
N PRO A 211 18.58 2.27 -5.06
CA PRO A 211 19.81 1.80 -5.68
C PRO A 211 20.70 2.96 -6.13
N ASP A 212 21.97 2.89 -5.74
CA ASP A 212 23.02 3.89 -6.00
C ASP A 212 22.73 5.32 -5.47
N GLY A 213 21.70 5.50 -4.63
CA GLY A 213 21.29 6.80 -4.12
C GLY A 213 20.80 7.75 -5.22
N LYS A 214 20.24 7.20 -6.31
CA LYS A 214 19.89 7.97 -7.52
C LYS A 214 18.42 7.92 -7.92
N THR A 215 17.62 7.12 -7.22
CA THR A 215 16.26 6.82 -7.63
C THR A 215 15.20 7.33 -6.66
N ALA A 216 13.94 7.21 -7.08
CA ALA A 216 12.74 7.44 -6.30
C ALA A 216 11.70 6.34 -6.57
N ILE A 217 10.54 6.45 -5.91
CA ILE A 217 9.40 5.54 -6.02
C ILE A 217 8.21 6.33 -6.57
N SER A 218 7.62 5.88 -7.67
CA SER A 218 6.42 6.52 -8.25
C SER A 218 5.15 6.06 -7.54
N LEU A 219 4.27 7.01 -7.19
CA LEU A 219 3.01 6.69 -6.54
C LEU A 219 2.04 5.95 -7.46
N ASN A 220 2.17 6.16 -8.78
CA ASN A 220 1.40 5.42 -9.78
C ASN A 220 1.61 3.90 -9.66
N ARG A 221 2.84 3.45 -9.38
CA ARG A 221 3.15 2.04 -9.17
C ARG A 221 2.86 1.63 -7.73
N ASP A 222 3.34 2.42 -6.79
CA ASP A 222 3.37 2.08 -5.38
C ASP A 222 1.96 1.95 -4.78
N LEU A 223 1.05 2.85 -5.15
CA LEU A 223 -0.34 2.77 -4.68
C LEU A 223 -1.06 1.53 -5.21
N ARG A 224 -0.82 1.12 -6.46
CA ARG A 224 -1.34 -0.15 -6.99
C ARG A 224 -0.78 -1.33 -6.22
N PHE A 225 0.54 -1.32 -6.00
CA PHE A 225 1.24 -2.36 -5.28
C PHE A 225 0.68 -2.52 -3.86
N HIS A 226 0.54 -1.43 -3.11
CA HIS A 226 -0.03 -1.44 -1.77
C HIS A 226 -1.51 -1.84 -1.76
N PHE A 227 -2.33 -1.25 -2.63
CA PHE A 227 -3.77 -1.53 -2.67
C PHE A 227 -4.02 -3.01 -2.95
N ALA A 228 -3.32 -3.56 -3.92
CA ALA A 228 -3.53 -4.94 -4.27
C ALA A 228 -2.95 -5.89 -3.19
N ASN A 229 -1.82 -5.56 -2.55
CA ASN A 229 -1.27 -6.37 -1.45
C ASN A 229 -2.13 -6.30 -0.19
N PHE A 230 -2.87 -5.21 0.05
CA PHE A 230 -3.88 -5.13 1.11
C PHE A 230 -4.92 -6.26 0.97
N TYR A 231 -5.38 -6.56 -0.25
CA TYR A 231 -6.26 -7.71 -0.50
C TYR A 231 -5.54 -9.05 -0.35
N ARG A 232 -4.26 -9.13 -0.71
CA ARG A 232 -3.45 -10.37 -0.52
C ARG A 232 -3.29 -10.70 0.95
N VAL A 233 -2.98 -9.71 1.79
CA VAL A 233 -2.91 -9.86 3.24
C VAL A 233 -4.26 -10.35 3.77
N GLY A 234 -5.37 -9.74 3.33
CA GLY A 234 -6.71 -10.21 3.66
C GLY A 234 -6.95 -11.67 3.26
N HIS A 235 -6.57 -12.08 2.05
CA HIS A 235 -6.69 -13.47 1.59
C HIS A 235 -5.89 -14.47 2.45
N HIS A 236 -4.65 -14.11 2.80
CA HIS A 236 -3.81 -14.93 3.66
C HIS A 236 -4.34 -14.98 5.10
N LEU A 237 -4.86 -13.87 5.62
CA LEU A 237 -5.50 -13.83 6.94
C LEU A 237 -6.76 -14.70 6.96
N LYS A 238 -7.63 -14.61 5.94
CA LYS A 238 -8.80 -15.48 5.79
C LYS A 238 -8.41 -16.95 5.82
N THR A 239 -7.39 -17.32 5.05
CA THR A 239 -6.87 -18.70 5.04
C THR A 239 -6.34 -19.13 6.41
N ALA A 240 -5.66 -18.23 7.12
CA ALA A 240 -5.14 -18.49 8.46
C ALA A 240 -6.25 -18.60 9.51
N ILE A 241 -7.33 -17.82 9.40
CA ILE A 241 -8.51 -17.87 10.30
C ILE A 241 -9.24 -19.20 10.11
N VAL A 242 -9.59 -19.56 8.87
CA VAL A 242 -10.32 -20.81 8.59
C VAL A 242 -9.55 -22.02 9.10
N LYS A 243 -8.24 -22.08 8.84
CA LYS A 243 -7.38 -23.15 9.33
C LYS A 243 -7.23 -23.14 10.86
N ALA A 244 -7.06 -21.97 11.48
CA ALA A 244 -6.92 -21.88 12.94
C ALA A 244 -8.19 -22.31 13.65
N VAL A 245 -9.36 -21.85 13.18
CA VAL A 245 -10.65 -22.22 13.77
C VAL A 245 -10.90 -23.72 13.66
N ARG A 246 -10.63 -24.33 12.50
CA ARG A 246 -10.74 -25.78 12.34
C ARG A 246 -9.78 -26.54 13.24
N SER A 247 -8.50 -26.17 13.27
CA SER A 247 -7.49 -26.89 14.04
C SER A 247 -7.63 -26.74 15.56
N THR A 248 -8.10 -25.59 16.04
CA THR A 248 -8.19 -25.29 17.47
C THR A 248 -9.56 -25.65 18.05
N HIS A 249 -10.63 -25.53 17.27
CA HIS A 249 -12.00 -25.67 17.76
C HIS A 249 -12.79 -26.80 17.08
N GLY A 250 -12.26 -27.43 16.03
CA GLY A 250 -12.98 -28.44 15.25
C GLY A 250 -14.17 -27.89 14.47
N VAL A 251 -14.25 -26.57 14.28
CA VAL A 251 -15.36 -25.90 13.59
C VAL A 251 -14.94 -25.60 12.15
N ASP A 252 -15.74 -26.05 11.19
CA ASP A 252 -15.60 -25.63 9.79
C ASP A 252 -16.36 -24.32 9.56
N LEU A 253 -15.69 -23.32 8.97
CA LEU A 253 -16.30 -22.04 8.62
C LEU A 253 -16.77 -22.09 7.15
N PRO A 254 -18.10 -22.11 6.88
CA PRO A 254 -18.61 -22.09 5.52
C PRO A 254 -18.32 -20.74 4.84
N TYR A 255 -18.55 -20.68 3.52
CA TYR A 255 -18.49 -19.41 2.80
C TYR A 255 -19.59 -18.47 3.33
N PRO A 256 -19.24 -17.25 3.80
CA PRO A 256 -20.17 -16.36 4.49
C PRO A 256 -21.23 -15.69 3.60
N GLY A 257 -21.16 -15.87 2.26
CA GLY A 257 -22.13 -15.27 1.35
C GLY A 257 -22.06 -13.74 1.28
N ILE A 258 -23.20 -13.12 0.93
CA ILE A 258 -23.38 -11.68 0.84
C ILE A 258 -23.31 -11.08 2.24
N THR A 259 -22.45 -10.08 2.42
CA THR A 259 -22.31 -9.37 3.69
C THR A 259 -22.19 -7.88 3.44
N GLU A 260 -23.19 -7.11 3.86
CA GLU A 260 -23.18 -5.65 3.69
C GLU A 260 -22.38 -4.95 4.81
N PRO A 261 -21.57 -3.92 4.48
CA PRO A 261 -20.87 -3.12 5.49
C PRO A 261 -21.85 -2.17 6.18
N VAL A 262 -21.65 -1.92 7.48
CA VAL A 262 -22.62 -1.18 8.31
C VAL A 262 -22.59 0.34 8.06
N SER A 263 -21.51 0.92 7.51
CA SER A 263 -21.46 2.37 7.25
C SER A 263 -20.40 2.91 6.26
N TYR A 264 -19.42 2.12 5.81
CA TYR A 264 -18.24 2.64 5.08
C TYR A 264 -18.06 2.13 3.64
N GLY A 265 -19.08 1.45 3.08
CA GLY A 265 -18.95 0.71 1.81
C GLY A 265 -18.56 1.54 0.58
N TYR A 266 -18.90 2.83 0.56
CA TYR A 266 -18.66 3.70 -0.61
C TYR A 266 -17.18 4.11 -0.78
N ASP A 267 -16.41 4.14 0.30
CA ASP A 267 -15.04 4.64 0.24
C ASP A 267 -14.13 3.66 -0.52
N ILE A 268 -14.29 2.34 -0.32
CA ILE A 268 -13.46 1.35 -1.02
C ILE A 268 -13.70 1.33 -2.53
N GLU A 269 -14.94 1.57 -2.98
CA GLU A 269 -15.24 1.66 -4.42
C GLU A 269 -14.54 2.85 -5.07
N GLN A 270 -14.60 4.03 -4.43
CA GLN A 270 -13.93 5.23 -4.92
C GLN A 270 -12.41 5.03 -4.99
N ILE A 271 -11.81 4.40 -3.98
CA ILE A 271 -10.37 4.09 -4.00
C ILE A 271 -10.05 3.10 -5.12
N ALA A 272 -10.81 2.01 -5.25
CA ALA A 272 -10.59 1.01 -6.30
C ALA A 272 -10.67 1.64 -7.71
N GLU A 273 -11.67 2.49 -7.94
CA GLU A 273 -11.84 3.22 -9.19
C GLU A 273 -10.64 4.12 -9.48
N ARG A 274 -10.22 4.95 -8.53
CA ARG A 274 -9.10 5.90 -8.72
C ARG A 274 -7.77 5.17 -8.92
N ILE A 275 -7.50 4.12 -8.15
CA ILE A 275 -6.30 3.28 -8.33
C ILE A 275 -6.29 2.62 -9.72
N SER A 276 -7.44 2.14 -10.21
CA SER A 276 -7.54 1.54 -11.55
C SER A 276 -7.23 2.53 -12.67
N ARG A 277 -7.54 3.81 -12.45
CA ARG A 277 -7.39 4.91 -13.42
C ARG A 277 -6.03 5.60 -13.40
N LEU A 278 -5.18 5.34 -12.40
CA LEU A 278 -3.85 5.94 -12.33
C LEU A 278 -3.12 5.77 -13.67
N PRO A 279 -2.31 6.72 -14.14
CA PRO A 279 -1.57 6.51 -15.36
C PRO A 279 -0.52 5.40 -15.16
N PRO A 280 -0.32 4.52 -16.15
CA PRO A 280 0.78 3.56 -16.17
C PRO A 280 2.12 4.25 -16.55
N LEU A 281 2.48 5.31 -15.84
CA LEU A 281 3.71 6.10 -16.00
C LEU A 281 4.54 6.02 -14.72
N PHE A 282 5.76 5.49 -14.82
CA PHE A 282 6.64 5.23 -13.68
C PHE A 282 8.01 5.86 -13.88
N PHE A 283 8.79 5.92 -12.80
CA PHE A 283 10.21 6.24 -12.91
C PHE A 283 10.99 5.10 -13.57
N GLU A 284 12.12 5.42 -14.20
CA GLU A 284 12.88 4.51 -15.05
C GLU A 284 13.35 3.24 -14.32
N ASN A 285 13.77 3.38 -13.06
CA ASN A 285 14.18 2.28 -12.18
C ASN A 285 13.04 1.31 -11.84
N GLU A 286 11.80 1.60 -12.22
CA GLU A 286 10.64 0.79 -11.92
C GLU A 286 10.09 0.02 -13.13
N PHE A 287 10.62 0.24 -14.34
CA PHE A 287 10.14 -0.42 -15.57
C PHE A 287 10.22 -1.95 -15.53
N SER A 288 11.24 -2.50 -14.87
CA SER A 288 11.41 -3.95 -14.71
C SER A 288 10.66 -4.53 -13.52
N LYS A 289 10.14 -3.68 -12.61
CA LYS A 289 9.50 -4.14 -11.39
C LYS A 289 8.10 -4.70 -11.68
N ALA A 290 7.75 -5.77 -10.99
CA ALA A 290 6.38 -6.29 -11.05
C ALA A 290 5.40 -5.25 -10.49
N THR A 291 4.30 -5.05 -11.22
CA THR A 291 3.21 -4.15 -10.84
C THR A 291 1.88 -4.88 -10.98
N PRO A 292 1.01 -4.87 -9.98
CA PRO A 292 -0.30 -5.47 -10.12
C PRO A 292 -1.18 -4.70 -11.11
N ASN A 293 -2.02 -5.46 -11.82
CA ASN A 293 -3.12 -4.85 -12.55
C ASN A 293 -4.31 -4.72 -11.59
N VAL A 294 -4.88 -3.51 -11.50
CA VAL A 294 -6.06 -3.21 -10.69
C VAL A 294 -7.13 -2.74 -11.65
N THR A 295 -8.22 -3.50 -11.74
CA THR A 295 -9.34 -3.19 -12.62
C THR A 295 -10.59 -3.00 -11.79
N TYR A 296 -11.34 -1.94 -12.08
CA TYR A 296 -12.62 -1.64 -11.44
C TYR A 296 -13.70 -1.50 -12.52
N TYR A 297 -14.84 -2.14 -12.29
CA TYR A 297 -16.02 -2.04 -13.15
C TYR A 297 -17.24 -1.70 -12.31
N ARG A 298 -18.10 -0.81 -12.83
CA ARG A 298 -19.42 -0.55 -12.26
C ARG A 298 -20.48 -0.83 -13.32
N SER A 299 -21.46 -1.66 -12.96
CA SER A 299 -22.58 -2.02 -13.82
C SER A 299 -23.90 -1.94 -13.04
N ASN A 300 -25.02 -2.17 -13.72
CA ASN A 300 -26.34 -2.29 -13.08
C ASN A 300 -26.40 -3.44 -12.05
N ARG A 301 -25.50 -4.43 -12.16
CA ARG A 301 -25.41 -5.55 -11.19
C ARG A 301 -24.57 -5.20 -9.97
N GLY A 302 -23.96 -4.02 -9.91
CA GLY A 302 -23.06 -3.59 -8.84
C GLY A 302 -21.62 -3.41 -9.33
N ALA A 303 -20.74 -3.14 -8.36
CA ALA A 303 -19.32 -2.91 -8.59
C ALA A 303 -18.49 -4.20 -8.49
N GLU A 304 -17.39 -4.25 -9.21
CA GLU A 304 -16.41 -5.34 -9.19
C GLU A 304 -14.98 -4.78 -9.16
N VAL A 305 -14.11 -5.42 -8.39
CA VAL A 305 -12.65 -5.16 -8.40
C VAL A 305 -11.88 -6.44 -8.67
N ILE A 306 -10.95 -6.38 -9.61
CA ILE A 306 -10.09 -7.49 -10.03
C ILE A 306 -8.63 -7.07 -9.84
N LEU A 307 -7.86 -7.93 -9.17
CA LEU A 307 -6.45 -7.72 -8.84
C LEU A 307 -5.62 -8.88 -9.39
N GLU A 308 -4.71 -8.59 -10.31
CA GLU A 308 -3.86 -9.62 -10.96
C GLU A 308 -2.37 -9.40 -10.64
N PHE A 309 -1.70 -10.46 -10.21
CA PHE A 309 -0.31 -10.46 -9.74
C PHE A 309 0.54 -11.59 -10.34
N PRO A 310 1.71 -11.27 -10.94
CA PRO A 310 2.06 -9.93 -11.44
C PRO A 310 1.03 -9.50 -12.49
N GLY A 311 0.78 -8.19 -12.60
CA GLY A 311 0.00 -7.64 -13.70
C GLY A 311 0.84 -7.57 -14.97
N TYR A 312 0.37 -6.76 -15.93
CA TYR A 312 1.14 -6.49 -17.15
C TYR A 312 2.43 -5.72 -16.83
N ARG A 313 3.53 -6.07 -17.52
CA ARG A 313 4.77 -5.28 -17.50
C ARG A 313 4.49 -3.91 -18.10
N GLN A 314 4.91 -2.86 -17.38
CA GLN A 314 4.57 -1.49 -17.71
C GLN A 314 5.61 -0.81 -18.60
N MET A 315 5.19 0.35 -19.10
CA MET A 315 5.73 1.05 -20.25
C MET A 315 7.05 1.73 -19.93
N THR A 316 8.00 1.62 -20.86
CA THR A 316 9.08 2.59 -20.96
C THR A 316 8.52 3.87 -21.51
N TRP A 317 9.08 5.01 -21.13
CA TRP A 317 8.74 6.26 -21.76
C TRP A 317 9.97 6.96 -22.34
N TYR A 318 9.73 7.77 -23.37
CA TYR A 318 10.74 8.54 -24.09
C TYR A 318 10.30 10.01 -24.19
N GLY A 319 11.27 10.91 -24.08
CA GLY A 319 11.09 12.35 -24.23
C GLY A 319 11.83 13.16 -23.15
N ASP A 320 11.87 14.48 -23.32
CA ASP A 320 12.45 15.37 -22.32
C ASP A 320 11.49 15.49 -21.14
N VAL A 321 12.02 15.24 -19.94
CA VAL A 321 11.32 15.47 -18.67
C VAL A 321 12.06 16.50 -17.83
N THR A 322 11.28 17.27 -17.09
CA THR A 322 11.79 18.12 -16.02
C THR A 322 11.58 17.40 -14.70
N VAL A 323 12.64 17.33 -13.90
CA VAL A 323 12.58 16.85 -12.52
C VAL A 323 12.35 18.06 -11.61
N TYR A 324 11.35 17.95 -10.75
CA TYR A 324 11.04 18.94 -9.72
C TYR A 324 11.02 18.26 -8.36
N ALA A 325 11.77 18.81 -7.41
CA ALA A 325 11.81 18.34 -6.03
C ALA A 325 11.93 19.56 -5.10
N GLU A 326 11.23 19.52 -3.97
CA GLU A 326 11.35 20.53 -2.92
C GLU A 326 12.30 20.00 -1.84
N ILE A 327 13.42 20.69 -1.67
CA ILE A 327 14.47 20.33 -0.73
C ILE A 327 14.61 21.43 0.30
N GLN A 328 14.63 21.03 1.56
CA GLN A 328 15.00 21.91 2.66
C GLN A 328 16.44 21.62 3.04
N LEU A 329 17.31 22.61 2.82
CA LEU A 329 18.70 22.55 3.24
C LEU A 329 18.82 23.03 4.69
N ASP A 330 19.72 22.42 5.45
CA ASP A 330 20.15 22.92 6.75
C ASP A 330 21.46 23.70 6.62
N SER A 331 21.83 24.45 7.66
CA SER A 331 23.03 25.28 7.67
C SER A 331 24.34 24.49 7.72
N VAL A 332 24.28 23.17 7.87
CA VAL A 332 25.42 22.29 8.14
C VAL A 332 25.75 21.38 6.95
N SER A 333 24.76 21.13 6.09
CA SER A 333 24.80 20.20 4.96
C SER A 333 24.38 20.93 3.67
N PRO A 334 25.27 21.72 3.06
CA PRO A 334 24.92 22.57 1.93
C PRO A 334 24.77 21.81 0.61
N GLN A 335 25.22 20.55 0.55
CA GLN A 335 25.18 19.74 -0.66
C GLN A 335 24.03 18.74 -0.61
N TYR A 336 23.28 18.67 -1.70
CA TYR A 336 22.14 17.79 -1.83
C TYR A 336 22.09 17.10 -3.19
N ARG A 337 21.86 15.78 -3.19
CA ARG A 337 21.68 14.97 -4.39
C ARG A 337 20.19 14.77 -4.67
N VAL A 338 19.73 15.26 -5.82
CA VAL A 338 18.36 15.01 -6.31
C VAL A 338 18.36 13.71 -7.13
N PRO A 339 17.37 12.81 -6.97
CA PRO A 339 17.21 11.68 -7.87
C PRO A 339 17.24 12.08 -9.34
N TYR A 340 17.88 11.25 -10.19
CA TYR A 340 17.93 11.42 -11.65
C TYR A 340 18.64 12.68 -12.19
N MET A 341 19.23 13.53 -11.34
CA MET A 341 19.89 14.77 -11.76
C MET A 341 21.42 14.67 -11.87
N ASN A 342 22.02 13.53 -11.47
CA ASN A 342 23.47 13.35 -11.48
C ASN A 342 23.89 12.38 -12.59
N LYS A 343 24.57 12.92 -13.62
CA LYS A 343 25.60 12.21 -14.38
C LYS A 343 26.93 12.36 -13.65
#